data_AF-A0A822FE13-F1
#
_entry.id   AF-A0A822FE13-F1
#
_cell.length_a   1.000
_cell.length_b   1.000
_cell.length_c   1.000
_cell.angle_alpha   90.00
_cell.angle_beta   90.00
_cell.angle_gamma   90.00
#
_symmetry.space_group_name_H-M   'P 1'
#
loop_
_entity.id
_entity.type
_entity.pdbx_description
1 polymer ?
#
loop_
_entity_poly.entity_id
_entity_poly.type
_entity_poly.pdbx_seq_one_letter_code
_entity_poly.pdbx_strand_id
1 'polypeptide(L)'
;ADKAIEIGGIFYRCVPFSGWFMQTEVGRDLCDIQRYNFIPKLAAALDLDISAAANSKLNVDRLYVEVNAAILHSFEKAKVAIVDHHTAAAGFLKFMKAEIKQRGNTPADWVWLTPPISSGMSVIFHQEMLNYILKPRVVDQVEPWILYAPLKKRKQMLEMPLRSKIRHRWLTLRAARVVIGFAMKAMKQRIS
;
A
#
# COMPACT_ATOMS: atom_id res chain seq x y z
N ALA A 1 0.64 1.89 -1.15
CA ALA A 1 0.52 0.76 -2.09
C ALA A 1 0.41 1.31 -3.50
N ASP A 2 1.56 1.62 -4.09
CA ASP A 2 1.75 2.38 -5.32
C ASP A 2 2.51 1.57 -6.39
N LYS A 3 2.95 0.36 -6.08
CA LYS A 3 3.72 -0.51 -7.00
C LYS A 3 2.83 -1.38 -7.89
N ALA A 4 3.37 -1.79 -9.04
CA ALA A 4 2.77 -2.79 -9.93
C ALA A 4 3.63 -4.06 -9.96
N ILE A 5 3.02 -5.18 -10.35
CA ILE A 5 3.73 -6.43 -10.64
C ILE A 5 3.68 -6.71 -12.14
N GLU A 6 4.85 -6.97 -12.74
CA GLU A 6 5.00 -7.40 -14.14
C GLU A 6 5.19 -8.92 -14.21
N ILE A 7 4.24 -9.63 -14.84
CA ILE A 7 4.32 -11.08 -15.08
C ILE A 7 3.98 -11.35 -16.54
N GLY A 8 4.88 -11.97 -17.30
CA GLY A 8 4.63 -12.35 -18.69
C GLY A 8 4.29 -11.18 -19.63
N GLY A 9 4.74 -9.96 -19.31
CA GLY A 9 4.40 -8.74 -20.04
C GLY A 9 3.10 -8.06 -19.61
N ILE A 10 2.35 -8.65 -18.67
CA ILE A 10 1.13 -8.07 -18.10
C ILE A 10 1.48 -7.30 -16.83
N PHE A 11 0.94 -6.08 -16.70
CA PHE A 11 1.12 -5.22 -15.53
C PHE A 11 -0.11 -5.23 -14.62
N TYR A 12 0.04 -5.79 -13.43
CA TYR A 12 -0.98 -5.78 -12.38
C TYR A 12 -0.75 -4.56 -11.48
N ARG A 13 -1.55 -3.50 -11.69
CA ARG A 13 -1.33 -2.17 -11.08
C ARG A 13 -1.93 -1.97 -9.69
N CYS A 14 -2.78 -2.90 -9.25
CA CYS A 14 -3.51 -2.84 -7.98
C CYS A 14 -3.20 -4.07 -7.13
N VAL A 15 -1.93 -4.25 -6.76
CA VAL A 15 -1.48 -5.42 -5.97
C VAL A 15 -0.79 -4.94 -4.69
N PRO A 16 -1.56 -4.62 -3.63
CA PRO A 16 -0.96 -4.32 -2.34
C PRO A 16 -0.29 -5.58 -1.77
N PHE A 17 0.91 -5.42 -1.23
CA PHE A 17 1.61 -6.44 -0.46
C PHE A 17 2.14 -5.84 0.84
N SER A 18 2.35 -6.69 1.83
CA SER A 18 2.82 -6.30 3.16
C SER A 18 3.70 -7.38 3.76
N GLY A 19 4.65 -6.96 4.59
CA GLY A 19 5.40 -7.82 5.49
C GLY A 19 5.38 -7.22 6.89
N TRP A 20 6.50 -7.37 7.59
CA TRP A 20 6.74 -6.79 8.90
C TRP A 20 7.89 -5.80 8.79
N PHE A 21 7.94 -4.82 9.68
CA PHE A 21 9.00 -3.81 9.68
C PHE A 21 10.33 -4.39 10.16
N MET A 22 11.41 -3.90 9.55
CA MET A 22 12.70 -3.80 10.20
C MET A 22 12.74 -2.51 11.03
N GLN A 23 13.25 -2.57 12.25
CA GLN A 23 13.19 -1.45 13.19
C GLN A 23 13.81 -0.14 12.66
N THR A 24 14.85 -0.24 11.82
CA THR A 24 15.48 0.93 11.21
C THR A 24 14.57 1.67 10.25
N GLU A 25 13.54 1.03 9.69
CA GLU A 25 12.56 1.72 8.82
C GLU A 25 11.75 2.74 9.64
N VAL A 26 11.28 2.34 10.81
CA VAL A 26 10.62 3.23 11.77
C VAL A 26 11.62 4.26 12.31
N GLY A 27 12.87 3.86 12.54
CA GLY A 27 13.96 4.77 12.91
C GLY A 27 14.16 5.90 11.87
N ARG A 28 14.19 5.56 10.58
CA ARG A 28 14.27 6.54 9.47
C ARG A 28 13.07 7.47 9.45
N ASP A 29 11.86 6.93 9.64
CA ASP A 29 10.66 7.75 9.73
C ASP A 29 10.79 8.80 10.84
N LEU A 30 11.20 8.38 12.05
CA LEU A 30 11.30 9.26 13.21
C LEU A 30 12.48 10.26 13.11
N CYS A 31 13.63 9.84 12.61
CA CYS A 31 14.89 10.58 12.80
C CYS A 31 15.38 11.33 11.56
N ASP A 32 14.94 10.98 10.35
CA ASP A 32 15.34 11.71 9.15
C ASP A 32 14.91 13.19 9.21
N ILE A 33 15.81 14.09 8.78
CA ILE A 33 15.61 15.55 8.81
C ILE A 33 14.39 15.97 7.99
N GLN A 34 14.17 15.30 6.86
CA GLN A 34 13.05 15.54 5.95
C GLN A 34 11.76 14.79 6.33
N ARG A 35 11.75 14.10 7.49
CA ARG A 35 10.60 13.35 8.01
C ARG A 35 10.17 13.97 9.35
N TYR A 36 10.03 13.18 10.41
CA TYR A 36 9.62 13.70 11.71
C TYR A 36 10.72 14.48 12.44
N ASN A 37 12.00 14.26 12.09
CA ASN A 37 13.16 14.94 12.66
C ASN A 37 13.12 15.02 14.20
N PHE A 38 12.99 13.85 14.85
CA PHE A 38 12.76 13.76 16.29
C PHE A 38 14.00 13.99 17.15
N ILE A 39 15.21 13.76 16.61
CA ILE A 39 16.48 13.80 17.37
C ILE A 39 16.71 15.13 18.13
N PRO A 40 16.46 16.33 17.56
CA PRO A 40 16.65 17.58 18.29
C PRO A 40 15.75 17.72 19.53
N LYS A 41 14.51 17.23 19.46
CA LYS A 41 13.58 17.26 20.60
C LYS A 41 14.06 16.32 21.71
N LEU A 42 14.52 15.14 21.34
CA LEU A 42 15.06 14.17 22.29
C LEU A 42 16.36 14.67 22.95
N ALA A 43 17.24 15.28 22.16
CA ALA A 43 18.47 15.89 22.67
C ALA A 43 18.18 17.00 23.70
N ALA A 44 17.22 17.89 23.41
CA ALA A 44 16.81 18.94 24.33
C ALA A 44 16.20 18.39 25.63
N ALA A 45 15.44 17.30 25.57
CA ALA A 45 14.86 16.65 26.75
C ALA A 45 15.90 15.95 27.64
N LEU A 46 17.08 15.64 27.10
CA LEU A 46 18.17 14.96 27.78
C LEU A 46 19.37 15.88 28.05
N ASP A 47 19.20 17.19 27.84
CA ASP A 47 20.26 18.19 27.99
C ASP A 47 21.55 17.84 27.21
N LEU A 48 21.40 17.26 26.01
CA LEU A 48 22.51 16.88 25.14
C LEU A 48 22.76 17.91 24.04
N ASP A 49 24.03 18.28 23.88
CA ASP A 49 24.50 19.15 22.81
C ASP A 49 24.70 18.36 21.50
N ILE A 50 23.92 18.70 20.47
CA ILE A 50 24.01 18.13 19.12
C ILE A 50 24.47 19.15 18.08
N SER A 51 25.08 20.26 18.51
CA SER A 51 25.67 21.25 17.62
C SER A 51 26.87 20.67 16.85
N ALA A 52 27.19 21.26 15.70
CA ALA A 52 28.34 20.82 14.91
C ALA A 52 29.67 20.87 15.69
N ALA A 53 29.80 21.80 16.64
CA ALA A 53 30.97 21.91 17.52
C ALA A 53 31.09 20.71 18.49
N ALA A 54 29.99 20.02 18.77
CA ALA A 54 29.90 18.87 19.66
C ALA A 54 29.88 17.52 18.93
N ASN A 55 30.09 17.48 17.61
CA ASN A 55 30.04 16.24 16.81
C ASN A 55 30.96 15.13 17.35
N SER A 56 32.13 15.47 17.89
CA SER A 56 33.06 14.49 18.48
C SER A 56 32.49 13.76 19.71
N LYS A 57 31.42 14.28 20.32
CA LYS A 57 30.70 13.63 21.43
C LYS A 57 29.77 12.51 20.96
N LEU A 58 29.47 12.43 19.66
CA LEU A 58 28.62 11.40 19.04
C LEU A 58 27.22 11.32 19.67
N ASN A 59 26.68 12.46 20.14
CA ASN A 59 25.38 12.49 20.79
C ASN A 59 24.25 12.12 19.82
N VAL A 60 24.36 12.53 18.55
CA VAL A 60 23.38 12.16 17.52
C VAL A 60 23.36 10.63 17.32
N ASP A 61 24.52 10.00 17.20
CA ASP A 61 24.66 8.56 17.04
C ASP A 61 24.10 7.79 18.25
N ARG A 62 24.47 8.22 19.47
CA ARG A 62 23.96 7.64 20.73
C ARG A 62 22.44 7.73 20.80
N LEU A 63 21.87 8.90 20.53
CA LEU A 63 20.42 9.09 20.53
C LEU A 63 19.73 8.22 19.48
N TYR A 64 20.32 8.08 18.30
CA TYR A 64 19.74 7.27 17.24
C TYR A 64 19.74 5.77 17.59
N VAL A 65 20.78 5.28 18.27
CA VAL A 65 20.81 3.92 18.82
C VAL A 65 19.70 3.73 19.86
N GLU A 66 19.54 4.66 20.80
CA GLU A 66 18.50 4.59 21.84
C GLU A 66 17.09 4.61 21.25
N VAL A 67 16.84 5.41 20.21
CA VAL A 67 15.55 5.41 19.50
C VAL A 67 15.27 4.04 18.88
N ASN A 68 16.25 3.42 18.22
CA ASN A 68 16.09 2.09 17.63
C ASN A 68 15.84 1.02 18.70
N ALA A 69 16.53 1.10 19.85
CA ALA A 69 16.31 0.20 20.98
C ALA A 69 14.89 0.36 21.56
N ALA A 70 14.42 1.60 21.73
CA ALA A 70 13.08 1.91 22.22
C ALA A 70 11.98 1.42 21.26
N ILE A 71 12.20 1.49 19.94
CA ILE A 71 11.28 0.94 18.93
C ILE A 71 11.14 -0.58 19.14
N LEU A 72 12.26 -1.31 19.16
CA LEU A 72 12.23 -2.77 19.35
C LEU A 72 11.52 -3.15 20.65
N HIS A 73 11.90 -2.52 21.77
CA HIS A 73 11.29 -2.77 23.08
C HIS A 73 9.78 -2.49 23.07
N SER A 74 9.34 -1.42 22.43
CA SER A 74 7.91 -1.06 22.36
C SER A 74 7.10 -2.07 21.56
N PHE A 75 7.62 -2.53 20.41
CA PHE A 75 6.98 -3.54 19.58
C PHE A 75 6.94 -4.91 20.26
N GLU A 76 8.03 -5.29 20.93
CA GLU A 76 8.10 -6.51 21.73
C GLU A 76 7.07 -6.49 22.87
N LYS A 77 7.02 -5.40 23.64
CA LYS A 77 6.05 -5.21 24.74
C LYS A 77 4.61 -5.27 24.24
N ALA A 78 4.35 -4.74 23.05
CA ALA A 78 3.04 -4.79 22.39
C ALA A 78 2.74 -6.13 21.69
N LYS A 79 3.70 -7.07 21.66
CA LYS A 79 3.62 -8.35 20.95
C LYS A 79 3.33 -8.19 19.45
N VAL A 80 3.91 -7.16 18.83
CA VAL A 80 3.82 -6.89 17.39
C VAL A 80 5.11 -7.35 16.72
N ALA A 81 4.98 -8.05 15.59
CA ALA A 81 6.13 -8.55 14.84
C ALA A 81 7.02 -7.41 14.31
N ILE A 82 8.31 -7.50 14.62
CA ILE A 82 9.37 -6.62 14.14
C ILE A 82 10.67 -7.42 14.07
N VAL A 83 11.61 -7.00 13.23
CA VAL A 83 12.94 -7.61 13.16
C VAL A 83 14.02 -6.54 13.33
N ASP A 84 15.11 -6.89 14.01
CA ASP A 84 16.29 -6.03 14.07
C ASP A 84 17.17 -6.21 12.81
N HIS A 85 17.88 -5.15 12.43
CA HIS A 85 18.74 -5.14 11.25
C HIS A 85 19.89 -6.16 11.24
N HIS A 86 20.41 -6.60 12.39
CA HIS A 86 21.47 -7.62 12.41
C HIS A 86 20.89 -9.00 12.09
N THR A 87 19.75 -9.35 12.71
CA THR A 87 19.03 -10.59 12.41
C THR A 87 18.54 -10.61 10.96
N ALA A 88 17.99 -9.49 10.47
CA ALA A 88 17.56 -9.36 9.08
C ALA A 88 18.73 -9.58 8.10
N ALA A 89 19.89 -8.97 8.37
CA ALA A 89 21.07 -9.12 7.54
C ALA A 89 21.61 -10.56 7.51
N ALA A 90 21.68 -11.22 8.66
CA ALA A 90 22.08 -12.62 8.77
C ALA A 90 21.10 -13.55 8.02
N GLY A 91 19.80 -13.29 8.14
CA GLY A 91 18.75 -13.98 7.40
C GLY A 91 18.91 -13.83 5.88
N PHE A 92 19.15 -12.61 5.40
CA PHE A 92 19.39 -12.35 3.99
C PHE A 92 20.63 -13.07 3.45
N LEU A 93 21.74 -13.10 4.20
CA LEU A 93 22.94 -13.81 3.76
C LEU A 93 22.71 -15.32 3.63
N LYS A 94 21.90 -15.91 4.53
CA LYS A 94 21.48 -17.32 4.41
C LYS A 94 20.64 -17.54 3.16
N PHE A 95 19.70 -16.64 2.87
CA PHE A 95 18.89 -16.67 1.64
C PHE A 95 19.76 -16.58 0.38
N MET A 96 20.68 -15.60 0.32
CA MET A 96 21.59 -15.41 -0.80
C MET A 96 22.44 -16.66 -1.09
N LYS A 97 22.99 -17.31 -0.04
CA LYS A 97 23.74 -18.56 -0.19
C LYS A 97 22.89 -19.69 -0.76
N ALA A 98 21.63 -19.82 -0.32
CA ALA A 98 20.71 -20.83 -0.83
C ALA A 98 20.37 -20.60 -2.31
N GLU A 99 20.11 -19.36 -2.68
CA GLU A 99 19.78 -18.96 -4.05
C GLU A 99 20.97 -19.14 -5.00
N ILE A 100 22.18 -18.76 -4.60
CA ILE A 100 23.40 -19.03 -5.39
C ILE A 100 23.59 -20.53 -5.58
N LYS A 101 23.36 -21.34 -4.55
CA LYS A 101 23.44 -22.80 -4.67
C LYS A 101 22.37 -23.37 -5.63
N GLN A 102 21.16 -22.82 -5.63
CA GLN A 102 20.04 -23.35 -6.40
C GLN A 102 20.03 -22.88 -7.87
N ARG A 103 20.32 -21.60 -8.12
CA ARG A 103 20.20 -20.97 -9.46
C ARG A 103 21.45 -20.21 -9.90
N GLY A 104 22.53 -20.25 -9.13
CA GLY A 104 23.84 -19.68 -9.48
C GLY A 104 24.02 -18.20 -9.14
N ASN A 105 22.96 -17.47 -8.80
CA ASN A 105 23.04 -16.03 -8.53
C ASN A 105 21.86 -15.49 -7.68
N THR A 106 21.98 -14.26 -7.21
CA THR A 106 20.91 -13.52 -6.51
C THR A 106 21.00 -12.04 -6.87
N PRO A 107 19.98 -11.45 -7.51
CA PRO A 107 19.96 -10.01 -7.74
C PRO A 107 19.79 -9.30 -6.39
N ALA A 108 20.68 -8.36 -6.11
CA ALA A 108 20.73 -7.69 -4.82
C ALA A 108 21.23 -6.25 -5.00
N ASP A 109 20.50 -5.29 -4.43
CA ASP A 109 20.89 -3.88 -4.41
C ASP A 109 21.55 -3.56 -3.08
N TRP A 110 22.88 -3.44 -3.09
CA TRP A 110 23.68 -3.21 -1.89
C TRP A 110 23.30 -1.91 -1.17
N VAL A 111 22.90 -0.87 -1.91
CA VAL A 111 22.55 0.45 -1.35
C VAL A 111 21.28 0.35 -0.49
N TRP A 112 20.34 -0.49 -0.88
CA TRP A 112 19.08 -0.68 -0.15
C TRP A 112 19.15 -1.78 0.92
N LEU A 113 19.99 -2.78 0.72
CA LEU A 113 20.15 -3.89 1.67
C LEU A 113 21.00 -3.53 2.88
N THR A 114 21.94 -2.61 2.71
CA THR A 114 22.80 -2.15 3.80
C THR A 114 21.98 -1.30 4.78
N PRO A 115 21.88 -1.68 6.07
CA PRO A 115 21.10 -0.92 7.04
C PRO A 115 21.61 0.52 7.19
N PRO A 116 20.75 1.51 7.48
CA PRO A 116 21.14 2.91 7.58
C PRO A 116 21.85 3.27 8.90
N ILE A 117 22.01 2.31 9.82
CA ILE A 117 22.77 2.44 11.06
C ILE A 117 23.67 1.22 11.20
N SER A 118 24.86 1.40 11.79
CA SER A 118 25.80 0.31 12.08
C SER A 118 26.18 -0.53 10.84
N SER A 119 26.15 0.08 9.65
CA SER A 119 26.33 -0.60 8.37
C SER A 119 27.63 -1.41 8.32
N GLY A 120 28.75 -0.82 8.72
CA GLY A 120 30.06 -1.50 8.72
C GLY A 120 30.16 -2.71 9.65
N MET A 121 29.24 -2.83 10.63
CA MET A 121 29.14 -3.99 11.52
C MET A 121 28.17 -5.06 10.98
N SER A 122 27.42 -4.77 9.92
CA SER A 122 26.53 -5.72 9.26
C SER A 122 27.30 -6.63 8.31
N VAL A 123 26.94 -7.91 8.28
CA VAL A 123 27.53 -8.89 7.34
C VAL A 123 27.27 -8.54 5.88
N ILE A 124 26.20 -7.79 5.60
CA ILE A 124 25.83 -7.35 4.24
C ILE A 124 26.85 -6.36 3.68
N PHE A 125 27.40 -5.48 4.52
CA PHE A 125 28.29 -4.42 4.08
C PHE A 125 29.54 -4.97 3.37
N HIS A 126 30.06 -6.10 3.86
CA HIS A 126 31.26 -6.75 3.34
C HIS A 126 30.99 -7.73 2.19
N GLN A 127 29.72 -7.91 1.79
CA GLN A 127 29.34 -8.83 0.73
C GLN A 127 29.19 -8.09 -0.60
N GLU A 128 30.00 -8.44 -1.59
CA GLU A 128 29.82 -7.97 -2.96
C GLU A 128 28.54 -8.55 -3.56
N MET A 129 27.81 -7.70 -4.29
CA MET A 129 26.49 -8.01 -4.83
C MET A 129 26.37 -7.47 -6.26
N LEU A 130 25.60 -8.18 -7.08
CA LEU A 130 25.25 -7.75 -8.43
C LEU A 130 23.77 -7.35 -8.47
N ASN A 131 23.52 -6.12 -8.91
CA ASN A 131 22.18 -5.62 -9.15
C ASN A 131 21.82 -5.80 -10.63
N TYR A 132 20.82 -6.62 -10.91
CA TYR A 132 20.29 -6.85 -12.25
C TYR A 132 18.81 -7.23 -12.14
N ILE A 133 18.08 -7.04 -13.24
CA ILE A 133 16.63 -7.16 -13.23
C ILE A 133 16.20 -8.50 -13.84
N LEU A 134 15.39 -9.24 -13.09
CA LEU A 134 14.71 -10.45 -13.55
C LEU A 134 13.21 -10.19 -13.73
N LYS A 135 12.52 -11.14 -14.37
CA LYS A 135 11.05 -11.20 -14.44
C LYS A 135 10.57 -12.52 -13.87
N PRO A 136 9.41 -12.57 -13.17
CA PRO A 136 8.52 -11.46 -12.83
C PRO A 136 9.14 -10.48 -11.82
N ARG A 137 8.63 -9.24 -11.75
CA ARG A 137 9.18 -8.18 -10.88
C ARG A 137 8.12 -7.20 -10.38
N VAL A 138 8.45 -6.53 -9.27
CA VAL A 138 7.75 -5.34 -8.78
C VAL A 138 8.35 -4.11 -9.45
N VAL A 139 7.52 -3.17 -9.90
CA VAL A 139 7.93 -1.94 -10.57
C VAL A 139 7.23 -0.71 -9.99
N ASP A 140 7.90 0.42 -10.07
CA ASP A 140 7.32 1.72 -9.78
C ASP A 140 6.27 2.11 -10.81
N GLN A 141 5.33 2.94 -10.38
CA GLN A 141 4.29 3.50 -11.24
C GLN A 141 4.31 5.01 -11.12
N VAL A 142 3.90 5.66 -12.21
CA VAL A 142 3.55 7.08 -12.15
C VAL A 142 2.37 7.25 -11.20
N GLU A 143 2.43 8.26 -10.35
CA GLU A 143 1.36 8.57 -9.41
C GLU A 143 0.02 8.72 -10.16
N PRO A 144 -1.06 8.07 -9.67
CA PRO A 144 -2.29 7.95 -10.45
C PRO A 144 -2.95 9.29 -10.73
N TRP A 145 -2.83 10.27 -9.83
CA TRP A 145 -3.41 11.61 -10.00
C TRP A 145 -2.74 12.45 -11.08
N ILE A 146 -1.49 12.14 -11.47
CA ILE A 146 -0.81 12.82 -12.59
C ILE A 146 -1.47 12.46 -13.92
N LEU A 147 -1.88 11.19 -14.07
CA LEU A 147 -2.49 10.67 -15.29
C LEU A 147 -4.02 10.68 -15.26
N TYR A 148 -4.62 10.91 -14.09
CA TYR A 148 -6.06 10.83 -13.91
C TYR A 148 -6.77 11.94 -14.70
N ALA A 149 -7.54 11.54 -15.70
CA ALA A 149 -8.50 12.40 -16.37
C ALA A 149 -9.89 12.22 -15.73
N PRO A 150 -10.46 13.25 -15.07
CA PRO A 150 -11.79 13.14 -14.50
C PRO A 150 -12.82 12.77 -15.57
N LEU A 151 -13.69 11.83 -15.25
CA LEU A 151 -14.85 11.54 -16.10
C LEU A 151 -15.70 12.82 -16.20
N LYS A 152 -15.71 13.44 -17.38
CA LYS A 152 -16.67 14.52 -17.66
C LYS A 152 -18.07 13.93 -17.50
N LYS A 153 -18.90 14.54 -16.63
CA LYS A 153 -20.33 14.20 -16.56
C LYS A 153 -20.87 14.27 -17.98
N ARG A 154 -21.30 13.12 -18.52
CA ARG A 154 -21.90 13.04 -19.85
C ARG A 154 -23.25 13.76 -19.77
N LYS A 155 -23.29 15.06 -20.12
CA LYS A 155 -24.55 15.83 -20.22
C LYS A 155 -25.59 15.13 -21.12
N GLN A 156 -25.15 14.27 -22.04
CA GLN A 156 -25.99 13.51 -22.97
C GLN A 156 -26.78 12.34 -22.39
N MET A 157 -26.60 11.92 -21.13
CA MET A 157 -27.46 10.85 -20.56
C MET A 157 -28.82 11.36 -20.06
N LEU A 158 -28.98 12.68 -19.87
CA LEU A 158 -30.25 13.31 -19.50
C LEU A 158 -31.15 13.64 -20.71
N GLU A 159 -30.62 13.53 -21.93
CA GLU A 159 -31.35 13.79 -23.18
C GLU A 159 -31.58 12.53 -24.02
N MET A 160 -31.35 11.33 -23.47
CA MET A 160 -32.01 10.18 -24.07
C MET A 160 -33.51 10.40 -23.86
N PRO A 161 -34.33 10.52 -24.91
CA PRO A 161 -35.76 10.43 -24.71
C PRO A 161 -35.96 9.06 -24.08
N LEU A 162 -36.34 9.04 -22.80
CA LEU A 162 -37.01 7.90 -22.20
C LEU A 162 -38.02 7.49 -23.25
N ARG A 163 -37.78 6.34 -23.92
CA ARG A 163 -38.67 5.81 -24.94
C ARG A 163 -39.99 5.63 -24.22
N SER A 164 -40.84 6.64 -24.37
CA SER A 164 -41.97 6.83 -23.49
C SER A 164 -42.88 5.65 -23.71
N LYS A 165 -43.28 5.08 -22.58
CA LYS A 165 -43.96 3.80 -22.44
C LYS A 165 -44.95 3.57 -23.59
N ILE A 166 -44.71 2.45 -24.27
CA ILE A 166 -45.60 1.74 -25.18
C ILE A 166 -47.08 1.99 -24.84
N ARG A 167 -47.85 2.37 -25.87
CA ARG A 167 -49.30 2.61 -25.87
C ARG A 167 -50.09 1.40 -25.31
N HIS A 168 -50.27 1.31 -23.99
CA HIS A 168 -51.15 0.31 -23.37
C HIS A 168 -52.49 0.87 -22.85
N ARG A 169 -52.77 2.17 -23.05
CA ARG A 169 -53.97 2.82 -22.49
C ARG A 169 -55.28 2.39 -23.16
N TRP A 170 -55.25 1.89 -24.40
CA TRP A 170 -56.44 1.43 -25.13
C TRP A 170 -56.87 0.00 -24.79
N LEU A 171 -55.93 -0.90 -24.47
CA LEU A 171 -56.21 -2.30 -24.14
C LEU A 171 -56.83 -2.44 -22.74
N THR A 172 -56.40 -1.63 -21.78
CA THR A 172 -56.94 -1.66 -20.40
C THR A 172 -58.38 -1.17 -20.32
N LEU A 173 -58.75 -0.16 -21.11
CA LEU A 173 -60.13 0.37 -21.14
C LEU A 173 -61.13 -0.63 -21.75
N ARG A 174 -60.75 -1.39 -22.78
CA ARG A 174 -61.63 -2.44 -23.35
C ARG A 174 -61.82 -3.60 -22.38
N ALA A 175 -60.76 -4.06 -21.72
CA ALA A 175 -60.86 -5.13 -20.72
C ALA A 175 -61.77 -4.72 -19.56
N ALA A 176 -61.62 -3.50 -19.03
CA ALA A 176 -62.48 -2.98 -17.96
C ALA A 176 -63.97 -2.91 -18.40
N ARG A 177 -64.25 -2.45 -19.64
CA ARG A 177 -65.62 -2.37 -20.16
C ARG A 177 -66.29 -3.73 -20.30
N VAL A 178 -65.54 -4.75 -20.74
CA VAL A 178 -66.05 -6.12 -20.87
C VAL A 178 -66.36 -6.72 -19.50
N VAL A 179 -65.45 -6.57 -18.53
CA VAL A 179 -65.65 -7.08 -17.17
C VAL A 179 -66.85 -6.43 -16.48
N ILE A 180 -66.97 -5.09 -16.57
CA ILE A 180 -68.12 -4.36 -16.02
C ILE A 180 -69.43 -4.77 -16.70
N GLY A 181 -69.43 -4.98 -18.02
CA GLY A 181 -70.60 -5.44 -18.76
C GLY A 181 -71.09 -6.83 -18.33
N PHE A 182 -70.16 -7.78 -18.14
CA PHE A 182 -70.49 -9.11 -17.62
C PHE A 182 -71.03 -9.06 -16.19
N ALA A 183 -70.41 -8.25 -15.32
CA ALA A 183 -70.87 -8.08 -13.94
C ALA A 183 -72.29 -7.48 -13.86
N MET A 184 -72.61 -6.47 -14.68
CA MET A 184 -73.95 -5.88 -14.72
C MET A 184 -74.99 -6.86 -15.26
N LYS A 185 -74.66 -7.68 -16.27
CA LYS A 185 -75.57 -8.70 -16.81
C LYS A 185 -75.88 -9.78 -15.78
N ALA A 186 -74.86 -10.24 -15.05
CA ALA A 186 -75.02 -11.21 -13.97
C ALA A 186 -75.85 -10.66 -12.79
N MET A 187 -75.65 -9.39 -12.42
CA MET A 187 -76.48 -8.74 -11.40
C MET A 187 -77.94 -8.61 -11.82
N LYS A 188 -78.22 -8.28 -13.09
CA LYS A 188 -79.59 -8.13 -13.59
C LYS A 188 -80.37 -9.45 -13.59
N GLN A 189 -79.70 -10.58 -13.83
CA GLN A 189 -80.29 -11.93 -13.74
C GLN A 189 -80.52 -12.40 -12.29
N ARG A 190 -79.94 -11.72 -11.30
CA ARG A 190 -80.05 -12.08 -9.88
C ARG A 190 -81.14 -11.31 -9.15
N ILE A 191 -81.63 -10.22 -9.76
CA ILE A 191 -82.64 -9.30 -9.21
C ILE A 191 -84.01 -9.50 -9.90
N SER A 192 -84.06 -10.21 -11.03
CA SER A 192 -85.28 -10.74 -11.67
C SER A 192 -85.59 -12.15 -11.20
#